data_AF-X1KVP1-F1
#
_entry.id   AF-X1KVP1-F1
#
_cell.length_a   1.000
_cell.length_b   1.000
_cell.length_c   1.000
_cell.angle_alpha   90.00
_cell.angle_beta   90.00
_cell.angle_gamma   90.00
#
_symmetry.space_group_name_H-M   'P 1'
#
loop_
_entity.id
_entity.type
_entity.pdbx_description
1 polymer ?
#
loop_
_entity_poly.entity_id
_entity_poly.type
_entity_poly.pdbx_seq_one_letter_code
_entity_poly.pdbx_strand_id
1 'polypeptide(L)' 'MSGEHTLKAVRGSFIDVTRTIDNPEEIASALRFIEDGLLLIKQGKVEWFGEWENGKHQIPDTIRVRDYRGKLI' A
#
# COMPACT_ATOMS: atom_id res chain seq x y z
N MET A 1 -7.94 26.56 5.00
CA MET A 1 -8.76 25.33 4.97
C MET A 1 -7.89 24.21 5.52
N SER A 2 -8.31 23.62 6.63
CA SER A 2 -7.51 22.75 7.50
C SER A 2 -7.07 21.48 6.76
N GLY A 3 -5.76 21.21 6.76
CA GLY A 3 -5.15 19.97 6.29
C GLY A 3 -5.26 18.81 7.28
N GLU A 4 -6.23 18.87 8.20
CA GLU A 4 -6.58 17.78 9.10
C GLU A 4 -7.39 16.72 8.32
N HIS A 5 -6.92 15.47 8.35
CA HIS A 5 -7.62 14.26 7.91
C HIS A 5 -7.68 13.93 6.40
N THR A 6 -6.55 13.81 5.71
CA THR A 6 -6.54 13.11 4.40
C THR A 6 -5.80 11.77 4.45
N LEU A 7 -6.04 10.97 5.49
CA LEU A 7 -5.65 9.56 5.43
C LEU A 7 -6.42 8.91 4.27
N LYS A 8 -5.69 8.30 3.34
CA LYS A 8 -6.25 7.54 2.22
C LYS A 8 -5.91 6.08 2.43
N ALA A 9 -6.92 5.22 2.45
CA ALA A 9 -6.76 3.78 2.45
C ALA A 9 -7.03 3.23 1.05
N VAL A 10 -6.11 2.40 0.54
CA VAL A 10 -6.22 1.72 -0.75
C VAL A 10 -6.03 0.23 -0.52
N ARG A 11 -6.97 -0.60 -0.96
CA ARG A 11 -6.88 -2.07 -0.90
C ARG A 11 -6.80 -2.64 -2.31
N GLY A 12 -5.90 -3.58 -2.54
CA GLY A 12 -5.69 -4.19 -3.85
C GLY A 12 -4.49 -5.13 -3.87
N SER A 13 -4.12 -5.60 -5.05
CA SER A 13 -2.89 -6.38 -5.23
C SER A 13 -1.74 -5.43 -5.53
N PHE A 14 -0.64 -5.53 -4.78
CA PHE A 14 0.51 -4.63 -4.90
C PHE A 14 1.76 -5.36 -5.34
N ILE A 15 2.55 -4.72 -6.20
CA ILE A 15 3.92 -5.13 -6.51
C ILE A 15 4.88 -3.96 -6.32
N ASP A 16 5.96 -4.17 -5.58
CA ASP A 16 7.00 -3.17 -5.41
C ASP A 16 8.41 -3.75 -5.42
N VAL A 17 9.41 -2.87 -5.59
CA VAL A 17 10.83 -3.20 -5.52
C VAL A 17 11.33 -2.76 -4.15
N THR A 18 11.73 -3.71 -3.32
CA THR A 18 12.03 -3.47 -1.89
C THR A 18 13.43 -2.93 -1.62
N ARG A 19 14.34 -3.07 -2.59
CA ARG A 19 15.73 -2.60 -2.51
C ARG A 19 16.29 -2.35 -3.91
N THR A 20 17.34 -1.54 -4.00
CA THR A 20 18.10 -1.36 -5.24
C THR A 20 18.77 -2.67 -5.67
N ILE A 21 19.03 -2.80 -6.97
CA ILE A 21 19.78 -3.91 -7.58
C ILE A 21 20.80 -3.34 -8.56
N ASP A 22 21.92 -4.03 -8.70
CA ASP A 22 22.99 -3.63 -9.62
C ASP A 22 22.93 -4.43 -10.94
N ASN A 23 22.36 -5.64 -10.91
CA ASN A 23 22.13 -6.49 -12.08
C ASN A 23 20.62 -6.74 -12.28
N PRO A 24 20.06 -6.50 -13.49
CA PRO A 24 18.67 -6.79 -13.81
C PRO A 24 18.22 -8.23 -13.50
N GLU A 25 19.11 -9.22 -13.59
CA GLU A 25 18.78 -10.63 -13.30
C GLU A 25 18.35 -10.85 -11.84
N GLU A 26 18.73 -9.96 -10.92
CA GLU A 26 18.38 -10.05 -9.51
C GLU A 26 16.99 -9.51 -9.18
N ILE A 27 16.29 -8.90 -10.14
CA ILE A 27 15.01 -8.20 -9.91
C ILE A 27 13.98 -9.08 -9.21
N ALA A 28 13.88 -10.35 -9.57
CA ALA A 28 12.91 -11.28 -8.99
C ALA A 28 13.07 -11.40 -7.45
N SER A 29 14.31 -11.32 -6.96
CA SER A 29 14.60 -11.38 -5.52
C SER A 29 14.34 -10.05 -4.78
N ALA A 30 14.20 -8.94 -5.53
CA ALA A 30 13.91 -7.62 -5.00
C ALA A 30 12.40 -7.32 -4.96
N LEU A 31 11.62 -8.03 -5.78
CA LEU A 31 10.19 -7.86 -5.90
C LEU A 31 9.48 -8.41 -4.67
N ARG A 32 8.49 -7.66 -4.20
CA ARG A 32 7.49 -8.14 -3.26
C ARG A 32 6.13 -8.03 -3.92
N PHE A 33 5.35 -9.10 -3.80
CA PHE A 33 3.96 -9.14 -4.23
C PHE A 33 3.06 -9.37 -3.01
N ILE A 34 2.00 -8.58 -2.89
CA ILE A 34 0.98 -8.72 -1.86
C ILE A 34 -0.37 -8.81 -2.57
N GLU A 35 -1.00 -9.99 -2.56
CA GLU A 35 -2.24 -10.24 -3.31
C GLU A 35 -3.43 -9.44 -2.75
N ASP A 36 -3.57 -9.37 -1.43
CA ASP A 36 -4.59 -8.59 -0.72
C ASP A 36 -3.93 -7.60 0.25
N GLY A 37 -3.37 -6.53 -0.31
CA GLY A 37 -2.63 -5.52 0.42
C GLY A 37 -3.47 -4.31 0.82
N LEU A 38 -2.92 -3.55 1.76
CA LEU A 38 -3.41 -2.24 2.18
C LEU A 38 -2.27 -1.22 2.14
N LEU A 39 -2.54 -0.09 1.50
CA LEU A 39 -1.67 1.08 1.50
C LEU A 39 -2.38 2.25 2.19
N LEU A 40 -1.78 2.74 3.27
CA LEU A 40 -2.21 3.94 4.00
C LEU A 40 -1.31 5.12 3.63
N ILE A 41 -1.92 6.18 3.11
CA ILE A 41 -1.23 7.40 2.69
C ILE A 41 -1.75 8.57 3.49
N LYS A 42 -0.85 9.31 4.13
CA LYS A 42 -1.17 10.53 4.85
C LYS A 42 -0.28 11.66 4.37
N GLN A 43 -0.90 12.76 3.97
CA GLN A 43 -0.21 13.94 3.43
C GLN A 43 0.78 13.58 2.28
N GLY A 44 0.37 12.66 1.41
CA GLY A 44 1.18 12.22 0.26
C GLY A 44 2.33 11.28 0.59
N LYS A 45 2.48 10.84 1.85
CA LYS A 45 3.51 9.88 2.27
C LYS A 45 2.87 8.55 2.65
N VAL A 46 3.58 7.46 2.39
CA VAL A 46 3.20 6.13 2.89
C VAL A 46 3.36 6.12 4.40
N GLU A 47 2.25 6.01 5.13
CA GLU A 47 2.24 5.88 6.59
C GLU A 47 2.30 4.41 6.99
N TRP A 48 1.70 3.52 6.18
CA TRP A 48 1.72 2.07 6.40
C TRP A 48 1.50 1.31 5.09
N PHE A 49 2.15 0.16 4.94
CA PHE A 49 2.01 -0.73 3.78
C PHE A 49 2.23 -2.19 4.16
N GLY A 50 1.33 -3.09 3.75
CA GLY A 50 1.41 -4.52 4.07
C GLY A 50 0.13 -5.27 3.71
N GLU A 51 -0.03 -6.49 4.22
CA GLU A 51 -1.24 -7.30 4.03
C GLU A 51 -2.47 -6.67 4.70
N TRP A 52 -3.62 -6.72 4.04
CA TRP A 52 -4.88 -6.14 4.50
C TRP A 52 -5.23 -6.51 5.94
N GLU A 53 -5.14 -7.80 6.29
CA GLU A 53 -5.51 -8.30 7.62
C GLU A 53 -4.65 -7.71 8.74
N ASN A 54 -3.38 -7.42 8.46
CA ASN A 54 -2.44 -6.85 9.44
C ASN A 54 -2.65 -5.34 9.65
N GLY A 55 -3.32 -4.64 8.72
CA GLY A 55 -3.43 -3.18 8.75
C GLY A 55 -4.84 -2.62 8.89
N LYS A 56 -5.89 -3.40 8.56
CA LYS A 56 -7.27 -2.89 8.48
C LYS A 56 -7.79 -2.23 9.76
N HIS A 57 -7.30 -2.67 10.92
CA HIS A 57 -7.68 -2.12 12.23
C HIS A 57 -7.19 -0.68 12.45
N GLN A 58 -6.24 -0.19 11.64
CA GLN A 58 -5.73 1.18 11.70
C GLN A 58 -6.63 2.17 10.93
N ILE A 59 -7.62 1.69 10.17
CA ILE A 59 -8.50 2.52 9.35
C ILE A 59 -9.66 3.01 10.23
N PRO A 60 -9.80 4.32 10.48
CA PRO A 60 -10.97 4.85 11.17
C PRO A 60 -12.24 4.61 10.34
N ASP A 61 -13.37 4.36 11.00
CA ASP A 61 -14.66 4.10 10.33
C ASP A 61 -15.12 5.24 9.40
N THR A 62 -14.61 6.45 9.61
CA THR A 62 -14.88 7.64 8.79
C THR A 62 -14.10 7.65 7.47
N ILE A 63 -13.09 6.78 7.31
CA ILE A 63 -12.23 6.73 6.13
C ILE A 63 -12.71 5.67 5.15
N ARG A 64 -13.12 6.11 3.96
CA ARG A 64 -13.44 5.22 2.85
C ARG A 64 -12.21 4.47 2.37
N VAL A 65 -12.29 3.15 2.33
CA VAL A 65 -11.33 2.29 1.62
C VAL A 65 -11.61 2.34 0.12
N ARG A 66 -10.58 2.66 -0.66
CA ARG A 66 -10.62 2.54 -2.13
C ARG A 66 -10.26 1.11 -2.50
N ASP A 67 -11.24 0.35 -2.94
CA ASP A 67 -11.09 -1.05 -3.32
C ASP A 67 -10.74 -1.17 -4.81
N TYR A 68 -9.56 -1.71 -5.08
CA TYR A 68 -9.03 -2.02 -6.39
C TYR A 68 -8.60 -3.49 -6.49
N ARG A 69 -9.17 -4.38 -5.67
CA ARG A 69 -8.95 -5.82 -5.82
C ARG A 69 -9.22 -6.27 -7.26
N GLY A 70 -8.36 -7.15 -7.77
CA GLY A 70 -8.35 -7.54 -9.18
C GLY A 70 -7.59 -6.58 -10.10
N LYS A 71 -6.99 -5.50 -9.57
CA LYS A 71 -5.99 -4.68 -10.28
C LYS A 71 -4.63 -4.86 -9.63
N LEU A 72 -3.57 -4.75 -10.44
CA LEU A 72 -2.20 -4.68 -9.98
C LEU A 72 -1.82 -3.20 -9.80
N ILE A 73 -1.36 -2.86 -8.60
CA ILE A 73 -0.89 -1.52 -8.20
C ILE A 73 0.62 -1.56 -7.98
#